data_AF-A0A444K002-F1
#
_entry.id   AF-A0A444K002-F1
#
_cell.length_a   1.000
_cell.length_b   1.000
_cell.length_c   1.000
_cell.angle_alpha   90.00
_cell.angle_beta   90.00
_cell.angle_gamma   90.00
#
_symmetry.space_group_name_H-M   'P 1'
#
loop_
_entity.id
_entity.type
_entity.pdbx_description
1 polymer ?
#
loop_
_entity_poly.entity_id
_entity_poly.type
_entity_poly.pdbx_seq_one_letter_code
_entity_poly.pdbx_strand_id
1 'polypeptide(L)'
;MEDFLGNLLDRIEDTGRTFSERAYGIVASEITPLLNVLFLAYVAYYGLQLFMGTSRVSVAEVIGRVARMVVILLMVREWSNFDTLFYGWLNNTPEDVGRAILTATGTGITEPTNGLSMIWKTANEAAAAFAEQSGYFAILPSMIGFLIMLCVAVFIAVALAILLLAKVMMWVLIGTAPIFIACMLFEQTRRLGVSWFQQVLLYA
;
A
#
# COMPACT_ATOMS: atom_id res chain seq x y z
N MET A 1 13.35 20.16 15.89
CA MET A 1 14.10 19.62 14.74
C MET A 1 13.08 18.90 13.89
N GLU A 2 12.83 19.38 12.68
CA GLU A 2 11.95 18.70 11.72
C GLU A 2 12.46 17.27 11.50
N ASP A 3 11.55 16.29 11.51
CA ASP A 3 11.91 14.89 11.31
C ASP A 3 12.34 14.68 9.86
N PHE A 4 13.65 14.76 9.62
CA PHE A 4 14.24 14.58 8.29
C PHE A 4 13.88 13.21 7.70
N LEU A 5 13.82 12.16 8.53
CA LEU A 5 13.47 10.81 8.06
C LEU A 5 12.01 10.72 7.65
N GLY A 6 11.11 11.30 8.45
CA GLY A 6 9.69 11.41 8.10
C GLY A 6 9.49 12.16 6.77
N ASN A 7 10.08 13.35 6.64
CA ASN A 7 9.97 14.15 5.42
C ASN A 7 10.54 13.46 4.16
N LEU A 8 11.61 12.66 4.31
CA LEU A 8 12.13 11.88 3.19
C LEU A 8 11.21 10.73 2.81
N LEU A 9 10.64 10.03 3.78
CA LEU A 9 9.68 8.96 3.54
C LEU A 9 8.43 9.51 2.85
N ASP A 10 7.88 10.62 3.31
CA ASP A 10 6.70 11.26 2.71
C ASP A 10 6.95 11.59 1.22
N ARG A 11 8.11 12.19 0.90
CA ARG A 11 8.47 12.50 -0.50
C ARG A 11 8.62 11.28 -1.38
N ILE A 12 9.19 10.21 -0.82
CA ILE A 12 9.37 8.94 -1.51
C ILE A 12 7.99 8.31 -1.77
N GLU A 13 7.07 8.40 -0.81
CA GLU A 13 5.71 7.92 -0.92
C GLU A 13 4.89 8.69 -1.96
N ASP A 14 4.97 10.01 -1.98
CA ASP A 14 4.33 10.85 -3.00
C ASP A 14 4.80 10.50 -4.41
N THR A 15 6.12 10.26 -4.55
CA THR A 15 6.72 9.84 -5.82
C THR A 15 6.19 8.47 -6.23
N GLY A 16 6.14 7.53 -5.29
CA GLY A 16 5.62 6.18 -5.51
C GLY A 16 4.14 6.16 -5.88
N ARG A 17 3.31 6.96 -5.19
CA ARG A 17 1.88 7.12 -5.50
C ARG A 17 1.68 7.67 -6.91
N THR A 18 2.45 8.69 -7.29
CA THR A 18 2.41 9.26 -8.65
C THR A 18 2.81 8.23 -9.70
N PHE A 19 3.83 7.41 -9.42
CA PHE A 19 4.23 6.31 -10.30
C PHE A 19 3.09 5.28 -10.46
N SER A 20 2.50 4.82 -9.35
CA SER A 20 1.39 3.87 -9.35
C SER A 20 0.16 4.41 -10.09
N GLU A 21 -0.20 5.68 -9.87
CA GLU A 21 -1.32 6.32 -10.55
C GLU A 21 -1.12 6.34 -12.08
N ARG A 22 0.09 6.72 -12.53
CA ARG A 22 0.41 6.73 -13.97
C ARG A 22 0.41 5.32 -14.57
N ALA A 23 1.04 4.36 -13.89
CA ALA A 23 1.06 2.97 -14.32
C ALA A 23 -0.36 2.40 -14.39
N TYR A 24 -1.17 2.66 -13.37
CA TYR A 24 -2.58 2.29 -13.33
C TYR A 24 -3.34 2.88 -14.51
N GLY A 25 -3.19 4.17 -14.78
CA GLY A 25 -3.88 4.85 -15.89
C GLY A 25 -3.54 4.24 -17.25
N ILE A 26 -2.26 3.95 -17.50
CA ILE A 26 -1.80 3.30 -18.75
C ILE A 26 -2.40 1.89 -18.87
N VAL A 27 -2.30 1.08 -17.81
CA VAL A 27 -2.82 -0.28 -17.83
C VAL A 27 -4.34 -0.31 -17.97
N ALA A 28 -5.03 0.61 -17.29
CA ALA A 28 -6.48 0.78 -17.38
C ALA A 28 -6.92 1.16 -18.79
N SER A 29 -6.24 2.08 -19.47
CA SER A 29 -6.61 2.51 -20.82
C SER A 29 -6.50 1.39 -21.85
N GLU A 30 -5.53 0.50 -21.72
CA GLU A 30 -5.35 -0.65 -22.61
C GLU A 30 -6.41 -1.75 -22.38
N ILE A 31 -6.82 -1.97 -21.13
CA ILE A 31 -7.71 -3.08 -20.76
C ILE A 31 -9.18 -2.69 -20.86
N THR A 32 -9.52 -1.41 -20.63
CA THR A 32 -10.91 -0.92 -20.62
C THR A 32 -11.69 -1.26 -21.90
N PRO A 33 -11.16 -1.09 -23.12
CA PRO A 33 -11.87 -1.47 -24.34
C PRO A 33 -12.22 -2.96 -24.40
N LEU A 34 -11.27 -3.82 -24.04
CA LEU A 34 -11.47 -5.27 -23.97
C LEU A 34 -12.53 -5.62 -22.94
N LEU A 35 -12.44 -5.05 -21.74
CA LEU A 35 -13.42 -5.21 -20.68
C LEU A 35 -14.83 -4.79 -21.10
N ASN A 36 -14.97 -3.67 -21.82
CA ASN A 36 -16.26 -3.19 -22.31
C ASN A 36 -16.88 -4.17 -23.32
N VAL A 37 -16.09 -4.72 -24.24
CA VAL A 37 -16.56 -5.73 -25.20
C VAL A 37 -16.99 -7.00 -24.48
N LEU A 38 -16.19 -7.46 -23.51
CA LEU A 38 -16.52 -8.65 -22.72
C LEU A 38 -17.77 -8.44 -21.86
N PHE A 39 -17.93 -7.26 -21.27
CA PHE A 39 -19.12 -6.88 -20.52
C PHE A 39 -20.37 -6.86 -21.42
N LEU A 40 -20.27 -6.22 -22.60
CA LEU A 40 -21.38 -6.18 -23.56
C LEU A 40 -21.76 -7.58 -24.02
N ALA A 41 -20.77 -8.43 -24.35
CA ALA A 41 -20.99 -9.82 -24.74
C ALA A 41 -21.64 -10.63 -23.62
N TYR A 42 -21.23 -10.41 -22.36
CA TYR A 42 -21.82 -11.05 -21.20
C TYR A 42 -23.28 -10.64 -21.01
N VAL A 43 -23.58 -9.34 -21.00
CA VAL A 43 -24.95 -8.83 -20.87
C VAL A 43 -25.83 -9.33 -22.01
N ALA A 44 -25.32 -9.36 -23.25
CA ALA A 44 -26.04 -9.89 -24.40
C ALA A 44 -26.32 -11.40 -24.25
N TYR A 45 -25.34 -12.19 -23.80
CA TYR A 45 -25.49 -13.63 -23.59
C TYR A 45 -26.58 -13.95 -22.56
N TYR A 46 -26.54 -13.32 -21.38
CA TYR A 46 -27.55 -13.54 -20.35
C TYR A 46 -28.91 -12.91 -20.72
N GLY A 47 -28.92 -11.79 -21.43
CA GLY A 47 -30.13 -11.14 -21.94
C GLY A 47 -30.87 -12.04 -22.93
N LEU A 48 -30.16 -12.67 -23.86
CA LEU A 48 -30.73 -13.66 -24.77
C LEU A 48 -31.20 -14.91 -24.02
N GLN A 49 -30.42 -15.41 -23.06
CA GLN A 49 -30.80 -16.58 -22.27
C GLN A 49 -32.09 -16.36 -21.46
N LEU A 50 -32.30 -15.14 -20.94
CA LEU A 50 -33.55 -14.71 -20.30
C LEU A 50 -34.70 -14.62 -21.31
N PHE A 51 -34.45 -14.03 -22.48
CA PHE A 51 -35.48 -13.86 -23.52
C PHE A 51 -35.97 -15.19 -24.10
N MET A 52 -35.07 -16.16 -24.32
CA MET A 52 -35.43 -17.48 -24.82
C MET A 52 -36.16 -18.35 -23.78
N GLY A 53 -36.31 -17.90 -22.52
CA GLY A 53 -37.02 -18.63 -21.47
C GLY A 53 -36.37 -19.97 -21.09
N THR A 54 -35.15 -20.24 -21.56
CA THR A 54 -34.44 -21.51 -21.38
C THR A 54 -33.63 -21.56 -20.08
N SER A 55 -33.60 -20.48 -19.31
CA SER A 55 -32.71 -20.37 -18.14
C SER A 55 -33.41 -20.76 -16.84
N ARG A 56 -32.77 -21.67 -16.09
CA ARG A 56 -33.06 -21.93 -14.66
C ARG A 56 -32.53 -20.81 -13.75
N VAL A 57 -31.85 -19.81 -14.31
CA VAL A 57 -31.18 -18.72 -13.58
C VAL A 57 -32.21 -17.64 -13.24
N SER A 58 -32.28 -17.25 -11.97
CA SER A 58 -33.21 -16.20 -11.54
C SER A 58 -32.76 -14.83 -12.05
N VAL A 59 -33.71 -13.93 -12.32
CA VAL A 59 -33.44 -12.54 -12.72
C VAL A 59 -32.56 -11.83 -11.67
N ALA A 60 -32.81 -12.09 -10.38
CA ALA A 60 -32.02 -11.52 -9.30
C ALA A 60 -30.54 -11.94 -9.35
N GLU A 61 -30.25 -13.17 -9.76
CA GLU A 61 -28.88 -13.66 -9.91
C GLU A 61 -28.16 -12.96 -11.06
N VAL A 62 -28.84 -12.74 -12.20
CA VAL A 62 -28.28 -11.98 -13.33
C VAL A 62 -28.01 -10.53 -12.95
N ILE A 63 -28.95 -9.87 -12.25
CA ILE A 63 -28.77 -8.50 -11.76
C ILE A 63 -27.56 -8.40 -10.84
N GLY A 64 -27.41 -9.33 -9.88
CA GLY A 64 -26.27 -9.35 -8.96
C GLY A 64 -24.93 -9.52 -9.68
N ARG A 65 -24.88 -10.34 -10.73
CA ARG A 65 -23.68 -10.52 -11.57
C ARG A 65 -23.37 -9.23 -12.34
N VAL A 66 -24.34 -8.63 -13.01
CA VAL A 66 -24.17 -7.37 -13.76
C VAL A 66 -23.74 -6.23 -12.84
N ALA A 67 -24.36 -6.08 -11.67
CA ALA A 67 -23.98 -5.06 -10.69
C ALA A 67 -22.51 -5.19 -10.26
N ARG A 68 -22.05 -6.42 -9.97
CA ARG A 68 -20.63 -6.69 -9.68
C ARG A 68 -19.73 -6.26 -10.83
N MET A 69 -20.10 -6.57 -12.07
CA MET A 69 -19.32 -6.18 -13.24
C MET A 69 -19.21 -4.66 -13.40
N VAL A 70 -20.31 -3.94 -13.18
CA VAL A 70 -20.33 -2.47 -13.23
C VAL A 70 -19.38 -1.88 -12.19
N VAL A 71 -19.39 -2.39 -10.96
CA VAL A 71 -18.45 -1.96 -9.91
C VAL A 71 -17.00 -2.19 -10.33
N ILE A 72 -16.69 -3.37 -10.89
CA ILE A 72 -15.36 -3.70 -11.39
C ILE A 72 -14.93 -2.73 -12.50
N LEU A 73 -15.82 -2.43 -13.46
CA LEU A 73 -15.55 -1.49 -14.54
C LEU A 73 -15.29 -0.08 -14.02
N LEU A 74 -16.08 0.40 -13.05
CA LEU A 74 -15.89 1.71 -12.45
C LEU A 74 -14.56 1.82 -11.71
N MET A 75 -14.17 0.77 -10.98
CA MET A 75 -12.86 0.71 -10.33
C MET A 75 -11.74 0.73 -11.36
N VAL A 76 -11.77 -0.14 -12.36
CA VAL A 76 -10.70 -0.28 -13.37
C VAL A 76 -10.52 0.98 -14.21
N ARG A 77 -11.62 1.66 -14.56
CA ARG A 77 -11.59 2.75 -15.55
C ARG A 77 -10.93 4.02 -15.02
N GLU A 78 -11.08 4.31 -13.73
CA GLU A 78 -10.65 5.57 -13.15
C GLU A 78 -9.88 5.34 -11.85
N TRP A 79 -8.65 5.85 -11.81
CA TRP A 79 -7.83 5.85 -10.61
C TRP A 79 -8.56 6.45 -9.40
N SER A 80 -9.29 7.55 -9.57
CA SER A 80 -10.02 8.20 -8.47
C SER A 80 -11.03 7.25 -7.77
N ASN A 81 -11.70 6.40 -8.53
CA ASN A 81 -12.65 5.42 -7.98
C ASN A 81 -11.90 4.32 -7.23
N PHE A 82 -10.80 3.84 -7.79
CA PHE A 82 -9.93 2.87 -7.13
C PHE A 82 -9.30 3.44 -5.85
N ASP A 83 -8.84 4.69 -5.89
CA ASP A 83 -8.20 5.37 -4.77
C ASP A 83 -9.15 5.49 -3.58
N THR A 84 -10.36 6.00 -3.84
CA THR A 84 -11.39 6.22 -2.82
C THR A 84 -11.91 4.91 -2.23
N LEU A 85 -12.13 3.89 -3.06
CA LEU A 85 -12.77 2.65 -2.64
C LEU A 85 -11.79 1.61 -2.08
N PHE A 86 -10.50 1.70 -2.43
CA PHE A 86 -9.53 0.67 -2.12
C PHE A 86 -8.21 1.21 -1.58
N TYR A 87 -7.51 2.08 -2.31
CA TYR A 87 -6.16 2.52 -1.93
C TYR A 87 -6.14 3.31 -0.60
N GLY A 88 -7.11 4.21 -0.41
CA GLY A 88 -7.24 4.98 0.83
C GLY A 88 -7.56 4.09 2.03
N TRP A 89 -8.45 3.12 1.87
CA TRP A 89 -8.73 2.13 2.91
C TRP A 89 -7.49 1.30 3.25
N LEU A 90 -6.74 0.85 2.23
CA LEU A 90 -5.57 0.00 2.40
C LEU A 90 -4.45 0.69 3.18
N ASN A 91 -4.20 1.98 2.94
CA ASN A 91 -3.14 2.72 3.63
C ASN A 91 -3.59 3.21 5.01
N ASN A 92 -4.80 3.74 5.14
CA ASN A 92 -5.23 4.40 6.37
C ASN A 92 -5.63 3.40 7.46
N THR A 93 -6.22 2.26 7.09
CA THR A 93 -6.73 1.30 8.07
C THR A 93 -5.65 0.67 8.95
N PRO A 94 -4.51 0.17 8.40
CA PRO A 94 -3.44 -0.36 9.23
C PRO A 94 -2.83 0.70 10.15
N GLU A 95 -2.70 1.94 9.66
CA GLU A 95 -2.19 3.06 10.45
C GLU A 95 -3.12 3.41 11.61
N ASP A 96 -4.43 3.50 11.36
CA ASP A 96 -5.45 3.76 12.38
C ASP A 96 -5.50 2.66 13.44
N VAL A 97 -5.40 1.40 13.01
CA VAL A 97 -5.33 0.25 13.93
C VAL A 97 -4.04 0.29 14.75
N GLY A 98 -2.90 0.58 14.13
CA GLY A 98 -1.61 0.75 14.81
C GLY A 98 -1.67 1.86 15.85
N ARG A 99 -2.22 3.02 15.49
CA ARG A 99 -2.45 4.18 16.37
C ARG A 99 -3.34 3.81 17.55
N ALA A 100 -4.42 3.08 17.31
CA ALA A 100 -5.33 2.63 18.36
C ALA A 100 -4.66 1.65 19.35
N ILE A 101 -3.87 0.69 18.85
CA ILE A 101 -3.12 -0.27 19.69
C ILE A 101 -2.05 0.45 20.52
N LEU A 102 -1.29 1.36 19.90
CA LEU A 102 -0.25 2.13 20.59
C LEU A 102 -0.85 3.04 21.68
N THR A 103 -1.96 3.70 21.38
CA THR A 103 -2.70 4.51 22.36
C THR A 103 -3.19 3.65 23.53
N ALA A 104 -3.68 2.44 23.27
CA ALA A 104 -4.12 1.51 24.30
C ALA A 104 -2.98 0.96 25.17
N THR A 105 -1.75 0.91 24.65
CA THR A 105 -0.57 0.37 25.36
C THR A 105 0.04 1.39 26.33
N GLY A 106 -0.34 2.68 26.24
CA GLY A 106 0.06 3.70 27.21
C GLY A 106 1.56 4.07 27.17
N THR A 107 2.28 3.75 26.09
CA THR A 107 3.72 3.98 25.94
C THR A 107 4.09 5.43 25.60
N GLY A 108 3.09 6.30 25.39
CA GLY A 108 3.30 7.68 24.94
C GLY A 108 3.69 7.83 23.46
N ILE A 109 3.71 6.73 22.71
CA ILE A 109 3.98 6.70 21.27
C ILE A 109 2.65 6.77 20.54
N THR A 110 2.39 7.85 19.81
CA THR A 110 1.12 8.05 19.11
C THR A 110 1.18 7.69 17.64
N GLU A 111 2.37 7.50 17.07
CA GLU A 111 2.56 7.25 15.64
C GLU A 111 3.48 6.04 15.41
N PRO A 112 3.02 4.99 14.70
CA PRO A 112 3.84 3.82 14.37
C PRO A 112 5.08 4.15 13.53
N THR A 113 4.97 5.14 12.64
CA THR A 113 6.04 5.55 11.71
C THR A 113 7.21 6.26 12.41
N ASN A 114 6.99 6.82 13.60
CA ASN A 114 8.02 7.52 14.37
C ASN A 114 9.01 6.58 15.08
N GLY A 115 8.84 5.26 14.98
CA GLY A 115 9.73 4.29 15.65
C GLY A 115 11.20 4.46 15.25
N LEU A 116 11.50 4.65 13.96
CA LEU A 116 12.87 4.86 13.48
C LEU A 116 13.43 6.23 13.92
N SER A 117 12.61 7.27 13.87
CA SER A 117 12.97 8.62 14.32
C SER A 117 13.24 8.67 15.82
N MET A 118 12.50 7.89 16.62
CA MET A 118 12.71 7.73 18.06
C MET A 118 14.03 7.00 18.38
N ILE A 119 14.37 5.96 17.61
CA ILE A 119 15.65 5.26 17.74
C ILE A 119 16.81 6.22 17.43
N TRP A 120 16.70 7.00 16.35
CA TRP A 120 17.69 8.02 15.99
C TRP A 120 17.85 9.10 17.07
N LYS A 121 16.74 9.59 17.62
CA LYS A 121 16.76 10.61 18.67
C LYS A 121 17.40 10.08 19.95
N THR A 122 16.98 8.91 20.41
CA THR A 122 17.54 8.25 21.60
C THR A 122 19.05 7.99 21.45
N ALA A 123 19.49 7.58 20.25
CA ALA A 123 20.90 7.37 19.96
C ALA A 123 21.71 8.66 20.00
N ASN A 124 21.17 9.76 19.47
CA ASN A 124 21.81 11.08 19.57
C ASN A 124 21.91 11.56 21.02
N GLU A 125 20.86 11.39 21.81
CA GLU A 125 20.87 11.76 23.24
C GLU A 125 21.93 10.95 24.01
N ALA A 126 22.01 9.63 23.78
CA ALA A 126 23.03 8.78 24.37
C ALA A 126 24.45 9.18 23.93
N ALA A 127 24.66 9.40 22.62
CA ALA A 127 25.95 9.82 22.09
C ALA A 127 26.37 11.20 22.63
N ALA A 128 25.44 12.14 22.77
CA ALA A 128 25.68 13.46 23.35
C ALA A 128 26.08 13.37 24.83
N ALA A 129 25.42 12.52 25.63
CA ALA A 129 25.78 12.32 27.04
C ALA A 129 27.21 11.77 27.22
N PHE A 130 27.64 10.86 26.32
CA PHE A 130 29.02 10.37 26.30
C PHE A 130 30.03 11.41 25.77
N ALA A 131 29.61 12.28 24.87
CA ALA A 131 30.43 13.39 24.39
C ALA A 131 30.62 14.48 25.46
N GLU A 132 29.61 14.78 26.28
CA GLU A 132 29.71 15.74 27.39
C GLU A 132 30.64 15.26 28.50
N GLN A 133 30.76 13.94 28.72
CA GLN A 133 31.74 13.35 29.63
C GLN A 133 33.16 13.29 29.05
N SER A 134 33.33 13.64 27.77
CA SER A 134 34.64 13.71 27.15
C SER A 134 35.35 15.02 27.49
N GLY A 135 36.64 14.94 27.80
CA GLY A 135 37.49 16.08 28.10
C GLY A 135 38.74 16.08 27.23
N TYR A 136 39.50 17.18 27.23
CA TYR A 136 40.72 17.31 26.41
C TYR A 136 41.75 16.17 26.61
N PHE A 137 41.75 15.55 27.79
CA PHE A 137 42.64 14.42 28.13
C PHE A 137 41.95 13.05 28.13
N ALA A 138 40.64 12.97 27.91
CA ALA A 138 39.86 11.73 27.98
C ALA A 138 38.94 11.61 26.76
N ILE A 139 39.46 10.97 25.71
CA ILE A 139 38.80 10.83 24.40
C ILE A 139 37.92 9.56 24.34
N LEU A 140 38.18 8.57 25.22
CA LEU A 140 37.45 7.29 25.28
C LEU A 140 35.91 7.43 25.30
N PRO A 141 35.29 8.34 26.07
CA PRO A 141 33.84 8.54 26.06
C PRO A 141 33.30 8.96 24.69
N SER A 142 33.99 9.87 23.99
CA SER A 142 33.58 10.31 22.65
C SER A 142 33.65 9.20 21.60
N MET A 143 34.60 8.26 21.72
CA MET A 143 34.68 7.10 20.83
C MET A 143 33.51 6.13 21.02
N ILE A 144 33.03 5.98 22.26
CA ILE A 144 31.85 5.16 22.56
C ILE A 144 30.58 5.82 21.99
N GLY A 145 30.43 7.14 22.14
CA GLY A 145 29.33 7.88 21.52
C GLY A 145 29.31 7.75 19.99
N PHE A 146 30.48 7.84 19.35
CA PHE A 146 30.62 7.60 17.92
C PHE A 146 30.25 6.16 17.52
N LEU A 147 30.70 5.15 18.28
CA LEU A 147 30.39 3.75 18.01
C LEU A 147 28.88 3.46 18.11
N ILE A 148 28.21 4.01 19.12
CA ILE A 148 26.74 3.90 19.29
C ILE A 148 26.04 4.50 18.07
N MET A 149 26.44 5.70 17.66
CA MET A 149 25.85 6.38 16.51
C MET A 149 26.08 5.61 15.21
N LEU A 150 27.26 5.03 15.01
CA LEU A 150 27.58 4.20 13.86
C LEU A 150 26.70 2.94 13.80
N CYS A 151 26.56 2.22 14.92
CA CYS A 151 25.71 1.03 14.99
C CYS A 151 24.24 1.37 14.71
N VAL A 152 23.73 2.46 15.28
CA VAL A 152 22.34 2.89 15.06
C VAL A 152 22.12 3.36 13.62
N ALA A 153 23.07 4.10 13.05
CA ALA A 153 22.99 4.53 11.65
C ALA A 153 22.94 3.33 10.70
N VAL A 154 23.77 2.30 10.93
CA VAL A 154 23.73 1.05 10.14
C VAL A 154 22.39 0.33 10.29
N PHE A 155 21.89 0.21 11.52
CA PHE A 155 20.59 -0.43 11.77
C PHE A 155 19.45 0.29 11.05
N ILE A 156 19.37 1.62 11.15
CA ILE A 156 18.35 2.43 10.48
C ILE A 156 18.50 2.34 8.97
N ALA A 157 19.72 2.36 8.44
CA ALA A 157 19.95 2.22 7.00
C ALA A 157 19.40 0.88 6.46
N VAL A 158 19.64 -0.23 7.17
CA VAL A 158 19.10 -1.55 6.79
C VAL A 158 17.58 -1.58 6.90
N ALA A 159 17.01 -1.06 7.99
CA ALA A 159 15.56 -1.00 8.17
C ALA A 159 14.88 -0.18 7.05
N LEU A 160 15.42 1.00 6.73
CA LEU A 160 14.94 1.83 5.63
C LEU A 160 15.06 1.12 4.29
N ALA A 161 16.17 0.42 4.02
CA ALA A 161 16.34 -0.32 2.77
C ALA A 161 15.26 -1.40 2.59
N ILE A 162 14.90 -2.13 3.66
CA ILE A 162 13.83 -3.14 3.62
C ILE A 162 12.47 -2.49 3.42
N LEU A 163 12.16 -1.41 4.15
CA LEU A 163 10.89 -0.67 4.02
C LEU A 163 10.71 -0.10 2.61
N LEU A 164 11.76 0.47 2.03
CA LEU A 164 11.74 0.99 0.66
C LEU A 164 11.49 -0.13 -0.35
N LEU A 165 12.15 -1.28 -0.19
CA LEU A 165 11.94 -2.42 -1.08
C LEU A 165 10.49 -2.92 -1.02
N ALA A 166 9.91 -2.99 0.18
CA ALA A 166 8.51 -3.36 0.38
C ALA A 166 7.56 -2.35 -0.31
N LYS A 167 7.78 -1.04 -0.14
CA LYS A 167 6.97 0.00 -0.79
C LYS A 167 7.08 -0.03 -2.31
N VAL A 168 8.27 -0.26 -2.86
CA VAL A 168 8.43 -0.38 -4.32
C VAL A 168 7.60 -1.55 -4.87
N MET A 169 7.60 -2.70 -4.20
CA MET A 169 6.76 -3.84 -4.61
C MET A 169 5.28 -3.51 -4.51
N MET A 170 4.86 -2.83 -3.44
CA MET A 170 3.48 -2.35 -3.29
C MET A 170 3.07 -1.44 -4.45
N TRP A 171 3.89 -0.47 -4.83
CA TRP A 171 3.58 0.46 -5.91
C TRP A 171 3.42 -0.23 -7.27
N VAL A 172 4.22 -1.25 -7.54
CA VAL A 172 4.11 -2.09 -8.74
C VAL A 172 2.80 -2.90 -8.72
N LEU A 173 2.45 -3.48 -7.59
CA LEU A 173 1.18 -4.21 -7.42
C LEU A 173 -0.03 -3.30 -7.61
N ILE A 174 0.02 -2.07 -7.10
CA ILE A 174 -1.04 -1.09 -7.28
C ILE A 174 -1.11 -0.61 -8.73
N GLY A 175 0.03 -0.34 -9.38
CA GLY A 175 0.05 0.04 -10.79
C GLY A 175 -0.51 -1.04 -11.73
N THR A 176 -0.38 -2.32 -11.35
CA THR A 176 -0.92 -3.46 -12.12
C THR A 176 -2.32 -3.90 -11.66
N ALA A 177 -2.91 -3.23 -10.67
CA ALA A 177 -4.23 -3.52 -10.14
C ALA A 177 -5.35 -3.65 -11.21
N PRO A 178 -5.41 -2.83 -12.28
CA PRO A 178 -6.48 -2.95 -13.27
C PRO A 178 -6.57 -4.35 -13.91
N ILE A 179 -5.42 -5.01 -14.14
CA ILE A 179 -5.36 -6.37 -14.70
C ILE A 179 -6.00 -7.36 -13.74
N PHE A 180 -5.57 -7.33 -12.48
CA PHE A 180 -5.99 -8.31 -11.48
C PHE A 180 -7.45 -8.11 -11.06
N ILE A 181 -7.90 -6.86 -10.99
CA ILE A 181 -9.30 -6.52 -10.75
C ILE A 181 -10.17 -6.95 -11.95
N ALA A 182 -9.70 -6.75 -13.18
CA ALA A 182 -10.36 -7.28 -14.37
C ALA A 182 -10.47 -8.81 -14.34
N CYS A 183 -9.44 -9.52 -13.86
CA CYS A 183 -9.49 -10.96 -13.69
C CYS A 183 -10.54 -11.44 -12.67
N MET A 184 -10.97 -10.59 -11.73
CA MET A 184 -12.07 -10.95 -10.80
C MET A 184 -13.44 -11.02 -11.48
N LEU A 185 -13.56 -10.46 -12.69
CA LEU A 185 -14.80 -10.49 -13.49
C LEU A 185 -15.21 -11.92 -13.87
N PHE A 186 -14.23 -12.78 -14.18
CA PHE A 186 -14.47 -14.15 -14.63
C PHE A 186 -14.13 -15.15 -13.54
N GLU A 187 -15.00 -16.14 -13.34
CA GLU A 187 -14.81 -17.17 -12.31
C GLU A 187 -13.50 -17.96 -12.50
N GLN A 188 -13.10 -18.22 -13.75
CA GLN A 188 -11.88 -18.95 -14.07
C GLN A 188 -10.61 -18.17 -13.69
N THR A 189 -10.57 -16.85 -13.89
CA THR A 189 -9.41 -16.00 -13.61
C THR A 189 -9.46 -15.36 -12.22
N ARG A 190 -10.57 -15.49 -11.49
CA ARG A 190 -10.79 -14.86 -10.18
C ARG A 190 -9.69 -15.16 -9.17
N ARG A 191 -9.10 -16.35 -9.23
CA ARG A 191 -7.99 -16.76 -8.35
C ARG A 191 -6.78 -15.81 -8.45
N LEU A 192 -6.51 -15.26 -9.63
CA LEU A 192 -5.41 -14.31 -9.83
C LEU A 192 -5.67 -13.01 -9.09
N GLY A 193 -6.89 -12.46 -9.19
CA GLY A 193 -7.29 -11.28 -8.45
C GLY A 193 -7.22 -11.46 -6.93
N VAL A 194 -7.67 -12.62 -6.43
CA VAL A 194 -7.59 -12.94 -4.99
C VAL A 194 -6.13 -13.06 -4.53
N SER A 195 -5.27 -13.71 -5.32
CA SER A 195 -3.85 -13.83 -4.97
C SER A 195 -3.13 -12.47 -4.98
N TRP A 196 -3.46 -11.60 -5.94
CA TRP A 196 -2.98 -10.23 -5.95
C TRP A 196 -3.41 -9.47 -4.69
N PHE A 197 -4.68 -9.56 -4.31
CA PHE A 197 -5.18 -8.90 -3.10
C PHE A 197 -4.44 -9.35 -1.84
N GLN A 198 -4.16 -10.65 -1.72
CA GLN A 198 -3.34 -11.19 -0.62
C GLN A 198 -1.91 -10.64 -0.62
N GLN A 199 -1.28 -10.49 -1.79
CA GLN A 199 0.05 -9.90 -1.88
C GLN A 199 0.03 -8.42 -1.50
N VAL A 200 -0.97 -7.67 -1.97
CA VAL A 200 -1.13 -6.26 -1.60
C VAL A 200 -1.24 -6.10 -0.08
N LEU A 201 -2.04 -6.94 0.59
CA LEU A 201 -2.14 -6.93 2.05
C LEU A 201 -0.86 -7.36 2.78
N LEU A 202 0.03 -8.12 2.13
CA LEU A 202 1.29 -8.55 2.72
C LEU A 202 2.33 -7.41 2.72
N TYR A 203 2.26 -6.51 1.74
CA TYR A 203 3.21 -5.40 1.56
C TYR A 203 2.71 -4.06 2.08
N ALA A 204 1.40 -3.91 2.28
CA ALA A 204 0.78 -2.76 2.94
C ALA A 204 1.04 -2.79 4.46
#